data_AF-A0A419JLY5-F1
#
_entry.id   AF-A0A419JLY5-F1
#
_cell.length_a   1.000
_cell.length_b   1.000
_cell.length_c   1.000
_cell.angle_alpha   90.00
_cell.angle_beta   90.00
_cell.angle_gamma   90.00
#
_symmetry.space_group_name_H-M   'P 1'
#
loop_
_entity.id
_entity.type
_entity.pdbx_description
1 polymer ?
#
loop_
_entity_poly.entity_id
_entity_poly.type
_entity_poly.pdbx_seq_one_letter_code
_entity_poly.pdbx_strand_id
1 'polypeptide(L)' 'MATIFIVDDEPTLHELYGDILEIGGHEIVANAYDGDEAVEIFKRMSEPP' A
#
# COMPACT_ATOMS: atom_id res chain seq x y z
N MET A 1 8.90 -0.74 12.28
CA MET A 1 8.65 0.28 11.23
C MET A 1 9.05 -0.32 9.91
N ALA A 2 8.06 -0.65 9.09
CA ALA A 2 8.26 -1.13 7.73
C ALA A 2 7.40 -0.25 6.82
N THR A 3 7.84 -0.09 5.59
CA THR A 3 7.06 0.52 4.51
C THR A 3 6.04 -0.51 4.02
N ILE A 4 4.84 -0.08 3.65
CA ILE A 4 3.79 -0.97 3.15
C ILE A 4 3.16 -0.38 1.91
N PHE A 5 3.02 -1.23 0.90
CA PHE A 5 2.27 -0.97 -0.30
C PHE A 5 1.00 -1.84 -0.27
N ILE A 6 -0.18 -1.23 -0.17
CA ILE A 6 -1.46 -1.94 -0.13
C ILE A 6 -1.96 -2.12 -1.57
N VAL A 7 -2.34 -3.35 -1.93
CA VAL A 7 -2.89 -3.70 -3.25
C VAL A 7 -4.19 -4.46 -3.04
N ASP A 8 -5.32 -3.80 -3.23
CA ASP A 8 -6.66 -4.37 -3.04
C ASP A 8 -7.70 -3.58 -3.86
N ASP A 9 -8.67 -4.25 -4.49
CA ASP A 9 -9.66 -3.58 -5.34
C ASP A 9 -10.78 -2.89 -4.56
N GLU A 10 -10.88 -3.11 -3.24
CA GLU A 10 -11.91 -2.53 -2.39
C GLU A 10 -11.39 -1.31 -1.60
N PRO A 11 -11.89 -0.08 -1.86
CA PRO A 11 -11.42 1.13 -1.17
C PRO A 11 -11.58 1.10 0.35
N THR A 12 -12.62 0.43 0.85
CA THR A 12 -12.85 0.27 2.29
C THR A 12 -11.72 -0.50 2.98
N LEU A 13 -11.11 -1.47 2.28
CA LEU A 13 -10.01 -2.25 2.83
C LEU A 13 -8.73 -1.43 2.92
N HIS A 14 -8.49 -0.51 1.98
CA HIS A 14 -7.38 0.43 2.07
C HIS A 14 -7.47 1.32 3.32
N GLU A 15 -8.65 1.87 3.61
CA GLU A 15 -8.85 2.69 4.82
C GLU A 15 -8.65 1.86 6.09
N LEU A 16 -9.28 0.68 6.16
CA LEU A 16 -9.19 -0.21 7.33
C LEU A 16 -7.75 -0.68 7.59
N TYR A 17 -7.06 -1.15 6.55
CA TYR A 17 -5.69 -1.63 6.69
C TYR A 17 -4.73 -0.47 6.96
N GLY A 18 -4.91 0.67 6.30
CA GLY A 18 -4.14 1.88 6.54
C GLY A 18 -4.17 2.28 8.00
N ASP A 19 -5.37 2.44 8.56
CA ASP A 19 -5.55 2.81 9.97
C ASP A 19 -4.86 1.81 10.92
N ILE A 20 -5.07 0.51 10.71
CA ILE A 20 -4.51 -0.53 11.59
C ILE A 20 -2.98 -0.57 11.51
N LEU A 21 -2.42 -0.48 10.31
CA LEU A 21 -0.98 -0.60 10.07
C LEU A 21 -0.24 0.65 10.54
N GLU A 22 -0.80 1.84 10.32
CA GLU A 22 -0.26 3.10 10.82
C GLU A 22 -0.26 3.14 12.36
N ILE A 23 -1.36 2.69 13.01
CA ILE A 23 -1.41 2.52 14.47
C ILE A 23 -0.32 1.55 14.95
N GLY A 24 -0.02 0.52 14.16
CA GLY A 24 1.07 -0.43 14.40
C GLY A 24 2.48 0.14 14.21
N GLY A 25 2.62 1.39 13.76
CA GLY A 25 3.91 2.04 13.50
C GLY A 25 4.55 1.63 12.17
N HIS A 26 3.74 1.24 11.19
CA HIS A 26 4.14 1.08 9.79
C HIS A 26 3.85 2.36 8.99
N GLU A 27 4.51 2.52 7.85
CA GLU A 27 4.30 3.64 6.95
C GLU A 27 3.67 3.12 5.66
N ILE A 28 2.47 3.62 5.31
CA ILE A 28 1.86 3.30 4.02
C ILE A 28 2.48 4.21 2.96
N VAL A 29 3.23 3.62 2.03
CA VAL A 29 3.98 4.37 1.01
C VAL A 29 3.26 4.44 -0.34
N ALA A 30 2.28 3.56 -0.57
CA ALA A 30 1.45 3.56 -1.77
C ALA A 30 0.18 2.72 -1.60
N ASN A 31 -0.75 2.92 -2.53
CA ASN A 31 -1.98 2.16 -2.68
C ASN A 31 -2.20 1.86 -4.18
N ALA A 32 -2.69 0.66 -4.51
CA ALA A 32 -3.14 0.30 -5.85
C ALA A 32 -4.46 -0.47 -5.79
N TYR A 33 -5.35 -0.20 -6.73
CA TYR A 33 -6.72 -0.74 -6.78
C TYR A 33 -6.93 -1.81 -7.86
N ASP A 34 -5.87 -2.11 -8.61
CA ASP A 34 -5.83 -3.22 -9.54
C ASP A 34 -4.39 -3.72 -9.76
N GLY A 35 -4.26 -4.85 -10.45
CA GLY A 35 -2.96 -5.48 -10.68
C GLY A 35 -2.04 -4.71 -11.64
N ASP A 36 -2.60 -4.01 -12.63
CA ASP A 36 -1.80 -3.27 -13.61
C ASP A 36 -1.22 -2.00 -12.96
N GLU A 37 -2.05 -1.27 -12.21
CA GLU A 37 -1.65 -0.16 -11.36
C GLU A 37 -0.58 -0.59 -10.35
N ALA A 38 -0.78 -1.73 -9.69
CA ALA A 38 0.16 -2.22 -8.68
C ALA A 38 1.56 -2.44 -9.25
N VAL A 39 1.63 -3.06 -10.42
CA VAL A 39 2.89 -3.32 -11.14
C VAL A 39 3.55 -2.01 -11.58
N GLU A 40 2.78 -1.06 -12.11
CA GLU A 40 3.31 0.22 -12.57
C GLU A 40 3.81 1.10 -11.42
N ILE A 41 3.12 1.10 -10.28
CA ILE A 41 3.56 1.80 -9.07
C ILE A 41 4.86 1.15 -8.55
N PHE A 42 4.89 -0.17 -8.39
CA PHE A 42 6.06 -0.88 -7.87
C PHE A 42 7.31 -0.64 -8.72
N LYS A 43 7.19 -0.66 -10.06
CA LYS A 43 8.32 -0.36 -10.97
C LYS A 43 8.89 1.05 -10.80
N ARG A 44 8.09 2.01 -10.33
CA ARG A 44 8.52 3.40 -10.10
C ARG A 44 9.13 3.61 -8.72
N MET A 45 8.97 2.65 -7.81
CA MET A 45 9.60 2.69 -6.50
C MET A 45 11.10 2.47 -6.64
N SER A 46 11.88 3.35 -6.02
CA SER A 46 13.35 3.22 -5.98
C SER A 46 13.82 2.13 -5.02
N GLU A 47 13.01 1.85 -3.99
CA GLU A 47 13.25 0.83 -2.96
C GLU A 47 11.98 -0.01 -2.79
N PRO A 48 12.10 -1.33 -2.58
CA PRO A 48 10.94 -2.17 -2.34
C PRO A 48 10.29 -1.82 -0.99
N PRO A 49 8.94 -1.79 -0.92
CA PRO A 49 8.20 -1.59 0.30
C PRO A 49 8.38 -2.75 1.29
#